data_AF-A0A9E6B4G2-F1
#
_entry.id   AF-A0A9E6B4G2-F1
#
_cell.length_a   1.000
_cell.length_b   1.000
_cell.length_c   1.000
_cell.angle_alpha   90.00
_cell.angle_beta   90.00
_cell.angle_gamma   90.00
#
_symmetry.space_group_name_H-M   'P 1'
#
loop_
_entity.id
_entity.type
_entity.pdbx_description
1 polymer ?
#
loop_
_entity_poly.entity_id
_entity_poly.type
_entity_poly.pdbx_seq_one_letter_code
_entity_poly.pdbx_strand_id
1 'polypeptide(L)'
;MHFVLRRLFFYLIAFFCAATFNFIIPRMMPGDPITVMFASQGNPLPIETLNALKSTFGFVDGPLHEQYFAYIKSVFTWDLGYSVQFFPLSVNEVLGRSLLWTLFLVGTSSIISFSIGSMAGVYAAWNRGGGFDTLFSPFSLVLQSMPAVIVSLFFQFQTGPLTPGRG
;
A
#
# COMPACT_ATOMS: atom_id res chain seq x y z
N MET A 1 -3.75 25.00 21.47
CA MET A 1 -2.84 25.10 20.29
C MET A 1 -1.57 24.27 20.43
N HIS A 2 -0.92 24.22 21.60
CA HIS A 2 0.31 23.42 21.81
C HIS A 2 0.21 21.92 21.45
N PHE A 3 -0.95 21.27 21.69
CA PHE A 3 -1.14 19.87 21.33
C PHE A 3 -1.10 19.63 19.81
N VAL A 4 -1.80 20.47 19.04
CA VAL A 4 -1.84 20.39 17.56
C VAL A 4 -0.46 20.66 16.98
N LEU A 5 0.22 21.70 17.46
CA LEU A 5 1.60 22.04 17.05
C LEU A 5 2.59 20.91 17.35
N ARG A 6 2.54 20.32 18.55
CA ARG A 6 3.41 19.19 18.92
C ARG A 6 3.19 17.98 18.02
N ARG A 7 1.93 17.70 17.67
CA ARG A 7 1.57 16.56 16.82
C ARG A 7 1.94 16.79 15.36
N LEU A 8 1.75 18.02 14.87
CA LEU A 8 2.15 18.41 13.52
C LEU A 8 3.67 18.39 13.36
N PHE A 9 4.41 18.82 14.38
CA PHE A 9 5.86 18.69 14.43
C PHE A 9 6.32 17.23 14.42
N PHE A 10 5.66 16.36 15.21
CA PHE A 10 5.95 14.92 15.20
C PHE A 10 5.71 14.29 13.82
N TYR A 11 4.60 14.64 13.15
CA TYR A 11 4.32 14.16 11.80
C TYR A 11 5.30 14.70 10.76
N LEU A 12 5.75 15.95 10.91
CA LEU A 12 6.75 16.54 10.04
C LEU A 12 8.09 15.82 10.17
N ILE A 13 8.56 15.53 11.39
CA ILE A 13 9.76 14.71 11.62
C ILE A 13 9.59 13.32 11.01
N ALA A 14 8.46 12.66 11.28
CA ALA A 14 8.19 11.33 10.75
C ALA A 14 8.19 11.32 9.21
N PHE A 15 7.62 12.35 8.58
CA PHE A 15 7.64 12.54 7.13
C PHE A 15 9.08 12.69 6.62
N PHE A 16 9.90 13.56 7.22
CA PHE A 16 11.30 13.72 6.79
C PHE A 16 12.10 12.42 6.96
N CYS A 17 11.90 11.69 8.05
CA CYS A 17 12.52 10.37 8.23
C CYS A 17 12.08 9.40 7.12
N ALA A 18 10.77 9.29 6.86
CA ALA A 18 10.23 8.41 5.83
C ALA A 18 10.69 8.79 4.41
N ALA A 19 10.70 10.09 4.08
CA ALA A 19 11.18 10.59 2.79
C ALA A 19 12.67 10.28 2.60
N THR A 20 13.46 10.44 3.66
CA THR A 20 14.89 10.11 3.65
C THR A 20 15.13 8.60 3.45
N PHE A 21 14.37 7.74 4.13
CA PHE A 21 14.45 6.30 3.91
C PHE A 21 14.00 5.90 2.50
N ASN A 22 12.92 6.48 1.98
CA ASN A 22 12.48 6.26 0.60
C ASN A 22 13.53 6.70 -0.43
N PHE A 23 14.30 7.74 -0.12
CA PHE A 23 15.40 8.18 -0.97
C PHE A 23 16.62 7.24 -0.89
N ILE A 24 16.99 6.78 0.30
CA ILE A 24 18.23 6.02 0.54
C ILE A 24 18.07 4.53 0.19
N ILE A 25 16.98 3.87 0.60
CA ILE A 25 16.82 2.42 0.47
C ILE A 25 16.99 1.95 -0.99
N PRO A 26 16.31 2.54 -1.99
CA PRO A 26 16.48 2.12 -3.38
C PRO A 26 17.89 2.35 -3.92
N ARG A 27 18.61 3.37 -3.42
CA ARG A 27 19.99 3.70 -3.83
C ARG A 27 21.05 2.81 -3.18
N MET A 28 20.73 2.18 -2.05
CA MET A 28 21.60 1.22 -1.37
C MET A 28 21.45 -0.21 -1.90
N MET A 29 20.34 -0.52 -2.58
CA MET A 29 20.14 -1.83 -3.19
C MET A 29 21.14 -2.03 -4.34
N PRO A 30 21.96 -3.10 -4.33
CA PRO A 30 22.83 -3.41 -5.45
C PRO A 30 21.99 -3.89 -6.64
N GLY A 31 22.22 -3.28 -7.81
CA GLY A 31 21.47 -3.54 -9.04
C GLY A 31 20.69 -2.30 -9.48
N ASP A 32 20.72 -1.99 -10.77
CA ASP A 32 19.96 -0.88 -11.32
C ASP A 32 18.47 -1.29 -11.36
N PRO A 33 17.58 -0.68 -10.55
CA PRO A 33 16.18 -1.10 -10.42
C PRO A 33 15.45 -1.08 -11.76
N ILE A 34 15.90 -0.23 -12.69
CA ILE A 34 15.36 -0.13 -14.04
C ILE A 34 15.74 -1.39 -14.83
N THR A 35 16.97 -1.89 -14.71
CA THR A 35 17.42 -3.13 -15.37
C THR A 35 16.72 -4.37 -14.83
N VAL A 36 16.49 -4.46 -13.51
CA VAL A 36 15.81 -5.62 -12.89
C VAL A 36 14.34 -5.69 -13.31
N MET A 37 13.66 -4.55 -13.40
CA MET A 37 12.26 -4.50 -13.82
C MET A 37 12.08 -4.84 -15.30
N PHE A 38 12.91 -4.30 -16.20
CA PHE A 38 12.80 -4.64 -17.62
C PHE A 38 13.29 -6.05 -17.94
N ALA A 39 14.22 -6.61 -17.16
CA ALA A 39 14.54 -8.04 -17.23
C ALA A 39 13.34 -8.92 -16.85
N SER A 40 12.50 -8.49 -15.90
CA SER A 40 11.30 -9.23 -15.48
C SER A 40 10.09 -9.11 -16.41
N GLN A 41 10.00 -8.05 -17.22
CA GLN A 41 8.87 -7.82 -18.15
C GLN A 41 9.10 -8.36 -19.57
N GLY A 42 10.25 -8.99 -19.84
CA GLY A 42 10.50 -9.72 -21.10
C GLY A 42 10.65 -8.86 -22.36
N ASN A 43 10.66 -7.52 -22.23
CA ASN A 43 10.82 -6.61 -23.36
C ASN A 43 11.94 -5.61 -23.06
N PRO A 44 13.16 -5.80 -23.60
CA PRO A 44 14.24 -4.85 -23.42
C PRO A 44 13.90 -3.56 -24.17
N LEU A 45 13.62 -2.48 -23.43
CA LEU A 45 13.57 -1.15 -24.03
C LEU A 45 14.94 -0.81 -24.64
N PRO A 46 14.98 -0.03 -25.74
CA PRO A 46 16.23 0.50 -26.27
C PRO A 46 17.02 1.22 -25.17
N ILE A 47 18.34 1.04 -25.16
CA ILE A 47 19.28 1.61 -24.18
C ILE A 47 19.13 3.14 -24.03
N GLU A 48 18.71 3.83 -25.10
CA GLU A 48 18.42 5.27 -25.09
C GLU A 48 17.22 5.62 -24.20
N THR A 49 16.16 4.80 -24.21
CA THR A 49 14.99 4.99 -23.33
C THR A 49 15.36 4.69 -21.87
N LEU A 50 16.26 3.73 -21.64
CA LEU A 50 16.83 3.44 -20.32
C LEU A 50 17.61 4.63 -19.75
N ASN A 51 18.44 5.29 -20.57
CA ASN A 51 19.20 6.47 -20.15
C ASN A 51 18.31 7.70 -19.95
N ALA A 52 17.27 7.88 -20.77
CA ALA A 52 16.26 8.90 -20.58
C ALA A 52 15.39 8.64 -19.33
N LEU A 53 15.07 7.37 -19.02
CA LEU A 53 14.42 7.00 -17.76
C LEU A 53 15.34 7.26 -16.58
N LYS A 54 16.63 6.93 -16.64
CA LYS A 54 17.62 7.26 -15.60
C LYS A 54 17.69 8.76 -15.31
N SER A 55 17.65 9.59 -16.36
CA SER A 55 17.62 11.04 -16.20
C SER A 55 16.30 11.53 -15.60
N THR A 56 15.18 10.89 -15.95
CA THR A 56 13.84 11.20 -15.40
C THR A 56 13.65 10.74 -13.96
N PHE A 57 14.25 9.59 -13.57
CA PHE A 57 14.25 9.08 -12.19
C PHE A 57 15.22 9.84 -11.27
N GLY A 58 15.88 10.89 -11.77
CA GLY A 58 16.70 11.78 -10.96
C GLY A 58 18.06 11.18 -10.56
N PHE A 59 18.54 10.14 -11.25
CA PHE A 59 19.93 9.66 -11.14
C PHE A 59 20.88 10.59 -11.90
N VAL A 60 20.71 11.90 -11.72
CA VAL A 60 21.54 12.91 -12.39
C VAL A 60 22.88 12.95 -11.67
N ASP A 61 23.95 12.96 -12.47
CA ASP A 61 25.36 13.06 -12.12
C ASP A 61 25.70 14.32 -11.31
N GLY A 62 25.21 14.40 -10.08
CA GLY A 62 25.37 15.52 -9.18
C GLY A 62 25.51 15.08 -7.72
N PRO A 63 25.88 16.00 -6.81
CA PRO A 63 26.03 15.69 -5.40
C PRO A 63 24.74 15.13 -4.78
N LEU A 64 24.85 14.11 -3.93
CA LEU A 64 23.72 13.45 -3.25
C LEU A 64 22.75 14.42 -2.55
N HIS A 65 23.25 15.55 -2.03
CA HIS A 65 22.43 16.55 -1.36
C HIS A 65 21.52 17.30 -2.34
N GLU A 66 21.99 17.62 -3.55
CA GLU A 66 21.17 18.29 -4.56
C GLU A 66 20.03 17.39 -5.03
N GLN A 67 20.31 16.10 -5.25
CA GLN A 67 19.29 15.10 -5.59
C GLN A 67 18.21 14.99 -4.51
N TYR A 68 18.60 15.04 -3.23
CA TYR A 68 17.66 15.01 -2.11
C TYR A 68 16.77 16.24 -2.08
N PHE A 69 17.34 17.45 -2.23
CA PHE A 69 16.53 18.67 -2.26
C PHE A 69 15.59 18.71 -3.48
N ALA A 70 16.03 18.25 -4.65
CA ALA A 70 15.20 18.12 -5.83
C ALA A 70 14.04 17.14 -5.61
N TYR A 71 14.30 15.97 -5.01
CA TYR A 71 13.29 14.99 -4.63
C TYR A 71 12.26 15.57 -3.65
N ILE A 72 12.71 16.23 -2.58
CA ILE A 72 11.80 16.86 -1.62
C ILE A 72 10.95 17.93 -2.31
N LYS A 73 11.55 18.76 -3.17
CA LYS A 73 10.82 19.76 -3.96
C LYS A 73 9.76 19.12 -4.85
N SER A 74 10.07 18.01 -5.51
CA SER A 74 9.13 17.31 -6.40
C SER A 74 7.93 16.75 -5.61
N VAL A 75 8.16 16.22 -4.40
CA VAL A 75 7.09 15.79 -3.48
C VAL A 75 6.17 16.94 -3.10
N PHE A 76 6.71 18.12 -2.76
CA PHE A 76 5.89 19.30 -2.44
C PHE A 76 5.21 19.93 -3.67
N THR A 77 5.75 19.72 -4.86
CA THR A 77 5.17 20.21 -6.13
C THR A 77 4.14 19.22 -6.70
N TRP A 78 3.92 18.08 -6.02
CA TRP A 78 3.07 16.99 -6.47
C TRP A 78 3.55 16.37 -7.81
N ASP A 79 4.83 16.52 -8.13
CA ASP A 79 5.47 15.91 -9.29
C ASP A 79 6.28 14.70 -8.83
N LEU A 80 5.59 13.57 -8.67
CA LEU A 80 6.18 12.32 -8.17
C LEU A 80 6.84 11.48 -9.29
N GLY A 81 6.75 11.94 -10.54
CA GLY A 81 7.26 11.22 -11.71
C GLY A 81 6.46 9.97 -12.06
N TYR A 82 7.14 9.02 -12.72
CA TYR A 82 6.53 7.79 -13.25
C TYR A 82 6.67 6.61 -12.29
N SER A 83 5.67 5.74 -12.31
CA SER A 83 5.69 4.49 -11.56
C SER A 83 6.74 3.54 -12.16
N VAL A 84 7.65 3.04 -11.33
CA VAL A 84 8.65 2.06 -11.76
C VAL A 84 7.96 0.72 -12.11
N GLN A 85 6.94 0.33 -11.34
CA GLN A 85 6.22 -0.94 -11.54
C GLN A 85 5.20 -0.88 -12.69
N PHE A 86 4.54 0.25 -12.87
CA PHE A 86 3.41 0.41 -13.80
C PHE A 86 3.71 1.42 -14.91
N PHE A 87 4.93 1.41 -15.44
CA PHE A 87 5.31 2.30 -16.54
C PHE A 87 4.39 2.09 -17.77
N PRO A 88 3.91 3.15 -18.45
CA PRO A 88 4.26 4.57 -18.32
C PRO A 88 3.30 5.41 -17.44
N LEU A 89 2.56 4.80 -16.50
CA LEU A 89 1.64 5.55 -15.64
C LEU A 89 2.42 6.42 -14.63
N SER A 90 1.89 7.62 -14.35
CA SER A 90 2.44 8.49 -13.30
C SER A 90 2.15 7.92 -11.91
N VAL A 91 3.02 8.18 -10.93
CA VAL A 91 2.80 7.75 -9.54
C VAL A 91 1.50 8.33 -9.00
N ASN A 92 1.19 9.57 -9.37
CA ASN A 92 -0.04 10.27 -8.99
C ASN A 92 -1.31 9.55 -9.48
N GLU A 93 -1.33 9.08 -10.73
CA GLU A 93 -2.47 8.33 -11.27
C GLU A 93 -2.63 6.99 -10.56
N VAL A 94 -1.52 6.28 -10.31
CA VAL A 94 -1.54 5.01 -9.59
C VAL A 94 -2.08 5.22 -8.17
N LEU A 95 -1.54 6.20 -7.43
CA LEU A 95 -1.99 6.54 -6.09
C LEU A 95 -3.47 6.97 -6.09
N GLY A 96 -3.89 7.82 -7.03
CA GLY A 96 -5.28 8.27 -7.14
C GLY A 96 -6.24 7.11 -7.34
N ARG A 97 -5.91 6.19 -8.26
CA ARG A 97 -6.71 4.99 -8.50
C ARG A 97 -6.75 4.07 -7.28
N SER A 98 -5.59 3.82 -6.66
CA SER A 98 -5.50 2.99 -5.46
C SER A 98 -6.29 3.58 -4.30
N LEU A 99 -6.19 4.90 -4.06
CA LEU A 99 -6.94 5.60 -3.01
C LEU A 99 -8.45 5.46 -3.20
N LEU A 100 -8.96 5.63 -4.42
CA LEU A 100 -10.38 5.45 -4.71
C LEU A 100 -10.86 4.03 -4.35
N TRP A 101 -10.11 3.00 -4.77
CA TRP A 101 -10.45 1.61 -4.45
C TRP A 101 -10.32 1.30 -2.97
N THR A 102 -9.29 1.80 -2.29
CA THR A 102 -9.13 1.62 -0.84
C THR A 102 -10.27 2.27 -0.08
N LEU A 103 -10.65 3.51 -0.41
CA LEU A 103 -11.78 4.19 0.21
C LEU A 103 -13.09 3.45 -0.03
N PHE A 104 -13.31 2.97 -1.25
CA PHE A 104 -14.49 2.19 -1.58
C PHE A 104 -14.54 0.88 -0.78
N LEU A 105 -13.45 0.11 -0.76
CA LEU A 105 -13.38 -1.18 -0.07
C LEU A 105 -13.46 -1.03 1.46
N VAL A 106 -12.66 -0.15 2.04
CA VAL A 106 -12.66 0.10 3.49
C VAL A 106 -13.99 0.71 3.92
N GLY A 107 -14.52 1.66 3.15
CA GLY A 107 -15.81 2.29 3.44
C GLY A 107 -16.96 1.30 3.41
N THR A 108 -17.10 0.52 2.33
CA THR A 108 -18.16 -0.49 2.20
C THR A 108 -18.01 -1.59 3.25
N SER A 109 -16.80 -2.13 3.44
CA SER A 109 -16.53 -3.14 4.47
C SER A 109 -16.85 -2.60 5.87
N SER A 110 -16.46 -1.37 6.20
CA SER A 110 -16.73 -0.78 7.51
C SER A 110 -18.23 -0.63 7.77
N ILE A 111 -19.00 -0.17 6.78
CA ILE A 111 -20.47 -0.03 6.91
C ILE A 111 -21.12 -1.40 7.13
N ILE A 112 -20.75 -2.39 6.32
CA ILE A 112 -21.31 -3.76 6.39
C ILE A 112 -20.94 -4.39 7.73
N SER A 113 -19.66 -4.38 8.10
CA SER A 113 -19.15 -4.96 9.34
C SER A 113 -19.75 -4.27 10.57
N PHE A 114 -19.86 -2.93 10.56
CA PHE A 114 -20.49 -2.20 11.65
C PHE A 114 -21.98 -2.54 11.77
N SER A 115 -22.71 -2.61 10.66
CA SER A 115 -24.15 -2.89 10.69
C SER A 115 -24.43 -4.32 11.18
N ILE A 116 -23.79 -5.32 10.56
CA ILE A 116 -23.99 -6.74 10.92
C ILE A 116 -23.44 -7.01 12.32
N GLY A 117 -22.23 -6.54 12.62
CA GLY A 117 -21.58 -6.75 13.91
C GLY A 117 -22.36 -6.12 15.06
N SER A 118 -22.89 -4.91 14.88
CA SER A 118 -23.70 -4.25 15.91
C SER A 118 -25.03 -4.98 16.12
N MET A 119 -25.73 -5.38 15.05
CA MET A 119 -26.99 -6.13 15.18
C MET A 119 -26.79 -7.48 15.87
N ALA A 120 -25.78 -8.25 15.45
CA ALA A 120 -25.46 -9.53 16.05
C ALA A 120 -25.00 -9.39 17.52
N GLY A 121 -24.20 -8.34 17.82
CA GLY A 121 -23.76 -8.04 19.17
C GLY A 121 -24.90 -7.64 20.11
N VAL A 122 -25.83 -6.79 19.65
CA VAL A 122 -27.03 -6.42 20.41
C VAL A 122 -27.91 -7.64 20.67
N TYR A 123 -28.11 -8.50 19.66
CA TYR A 123 -28.91 -9.71 19.80
C TYR A 123 -28.29 -10.73 20.78
N ALA A 124 -26.97 -10.93 20.71
CA ALA A 124 -26.25 -11.78 21.66
C ALA A 124 -26.34 -11.23 23.10
N ALA A 125 -26.24 -9.90 23.27
CA ALA A 125 -26.39 -9.25 24.58
C ALA A 125 -27.81 -9.36 25.15
N TRP A 126 -28.84 -9.33 24.30
CA TRP A 126 -30.24 -9.49 24.72
C TRP A 126 -30.55 -10.93 25.13
N ASN A 127 -30.05 -11.92 24.40
CA ASN A 127 -30.24 -13.35 24.69
C ASN A 127 -29.06 -13.95 25.45
N ARG A 128 -28.55 -13.22 26.45
CA ARG A 128 -27.34 -13.57 27.20
C ARG A 128 -27.52 -14.92 27.91
N GLY A 129 -26.60 -15.85 27.66
CA GLY A 129 -26.72 -17.24 28.15
C GLY A 129 -27.65 -18.15 27.34
N GLY A 130 -28.28 -17.64 26.27
CA GLY A 130 -29.03 -18.44 25.31
C GLY A 130 -28.13 -19.13 24.28
N GLY A 131 -28.68 -20.08 23.51
CA GLY A 131 -27.91 -20.88 22.54
C GLY A 131 -27.19 -20.07 21.45
N PHE A 132 -27.69 -18.89 21.11
CA PHE A 132 -27.03 -17.97 20.17
C PHE A 132 -25.77 -17.36 20.76
N ASP A 133 -25.80 -16.87 22.00
CA ASP A 133 -24.63 -16.32 22.70
C ASP A 133 -23.53 -17.38 22.90
N THR A 134 -23.93 -18.59 23.31
CA THR A 134 -23.02 -19.73 23.53
C THR A 134 -22.25 -20.15 22.28
N LEU A 135 -22.82 -19.99 21.08
CA LEU A 135 -22.14 -20.30 19.81
C LEU A 135 -21.41 -19.08 19.23
N PHE A 136 -22.02 -17.90 19.28
CA PHE A 136 -21.52 -16.69 18.60
C PHE A 136 -20.28 -16.11 19.27
N SER A 137 -20.21 -16.15 20.60
CA SER A 137 -19.09 -15.65 21.39
C SER A 137 -17.76 -16.38 21.10
N PRO A 138 -17.66 -17.72 21.20
CA PRO A 138 -16.44 -18.44 20.84
C PRO A 138 -16.12 -18.35 19.34
N PHE A 139 -17.13 -18.36 18.46
CA PHE A 139 -16.92 -18.20 17.02
C PHE A 139 -16.26 -16.85 16.67
N SER A 140 -16.72 -15.77 17.30
CA SER A 140 -16.15 -14.42 17.11
C SER A 140 -14.70 -14.33 17.61
N LEU A 141 -14.35 -15.05 18.68
CA LEU A 141 -12.97 -15.15 19.17
C LEU A 141 -12.06 -15.91 18.20
N VAL A 142 -12.55 -17.00 17.61
CA VAL A 142 -11.81 -17.73 16.56
C VAL A 142 -11.56 -16.81 15.37
N LEU A 143 -12.60 -16.13 14.86
CA LEU A 143 -12.45 -15.20 13.73
C LEU A 143 -11.45 -14.08 14.00
N GLN A 144 -11.44 -13.50 15.21
CA GLN A 144 -10.44 -12.48 15.57
C GLN A 144 -9.02 -13.04 15.67
N SER A 145 -8.89 -14.30 16.08
CA SER A 145 -7.58 -14.94 16.26
C SER A 145 -6.98 -15.46 14.95
N MET A 146 -7.79 -15.61 13.89
CA MET A 146 -7.32 -16.05 12.59
C MET A 146 -6.59 -14.93 11.84
N PRO A 147 -5.35 -15.14 11.38
CA PRO A 147 -4.68 -14.22 10.47
C PRO A 147 -5.49 -13.99 9.20
N ALA A 148 -5.64 -12.73 8.79
CA ALA A 148 -6.41 -12.35 7.60
C ALA A 148 -5.93 -13.07 6.32
N VAL A 149 -4.63 -13.36 6.22
CA VAL A 149 -4.04 -14.09 5.09
C VAL A 149 -4.65 -15.49 4.95
N ILE A 150 -4.85 -16.22 6.07
CA ILE A 150 -5.43 -17.57 6.04
C ILE A 150 -6.87 -17.52 5.53
N VAL A 151 -7.65 -16.54 6.01
CA VAL A 151 -9.03 -16.33 5.56
C VAL A 151 -9.06 -16.01 4.07
N SER A 152 -8.19 -15.10 3.60
CA SER A 152 -8.12 -14.77 2.17
C SER A 152 -7.76 -15.96 1.28
N LEU A 153 -6.83 -16.82 1.71
CA LEU A 153 -6.44 -18.02 0.99
C LEU A 153 -7.58 -19.04 0.96
N PHE A 154 -8.26 -19.26 2.08
CA PHE A 154 -9.41 -20.15 2.14
C PHE A 154 -10.51 -19.73 1.15
N PHE A 155 -10.86 -18.44 1.12
CA PHE A 155 -11.80 -17.91 0.14
C PHE A 155 -11.30 -18.09 -1.29
N GLN A 156 -10.02 -17.81 -1.56
CA GLN A 156 -9.43 -18.02 -2.88
C GLN A 156 -9.53 -19.47 -3.34
N PHE A 157 -9.27 -20.45 -2.49
CA PHE A 157 -9.41 -21.87 -2.83
C PHE A 157 -10.86 -22.27 -3.10
N GLN A 158 -11.82 -21.63 -2.43
CA GLN A 158 -13.24 -21.95 -2.59
C GLN A 158 -13.89 -21.28 -3.82
N THR A 159 -13.44 -20.08 -4.20
CA THR A 159 -14.02 -19.31 -5.31
C THR A 159 -13.12 -19.25 -6.56
N GLY A 160 -11.86 -19.66 -6.45
CA GLY A 160 -10.90 -19.62 -7.55
C GLY A 160 -11.17 -20.72 -8.59
N PRO A 161 -10.99 -20.45 -9.90
CA PRO A 161 -10.95 -21.54 -10.87
C PRO A 161 -9.77 -22.45 -10.52
N LEU A 162 -9.96 -23.78 -10.63
CA LEU A 162 -8.91 -24.80 -10.52
C LEU A 162 -7.90 -24.72 -11.69
N THR A 163 -7.55 -23.54 -12.18
CA THR A 163 -6.53 -23.40 -13.23
C THR A 163 -5.15 -23.59 -12.60
N PRO A 164 -4.42 -24.68 -12.96
CA PRO A 164 -3.04 -24.84 -12.56
C PRO A 164 -2.23 -23.70 -13.18
N GLY A 165 -1.25 -23.21 -12.42
CA GLY A 165 -0.36 -22.14 -12.85
C GLY A 165 0.17 -22.35 -14.27
N ARG A 166 0.06 -21.32 -15.09
CA ARG A 166 0.95 -21.13 -16.23
C ARG A 166 2.02 -20.15 -15.77
N GLY A 167 3.21 -20.69 -15.55
CA GLY A 167 4.44 -19.92 -15.44
C GLY A 167 4.88 -19.36 -16.78
#